data_AF-A0A4Q1VM78-F1
#
_entry.id   AF-A0A4Q1VM78-F1
#
_cell.length_a   1.000
_cell.length_b   1.000
_cell.length_c   1.000
_cell.angle_alpha   90.00
_cell.angle_beta   90.00
_cell.angle_gamma   90.00
#
_symmetry.space_group_name_H-M   'P 1'
#
loop_
_entity.id
_entity.type
_entity.pdbx_description
1 polymer ?
#
loop_
_entity_poly.entity_id
_entity_poly.type
_entity_poly.pdbx_seq_one_letter_code
_entity_poly.pdbx_strand_id
1 'polypeptide(L)'
;MTGLKDGKLRLDAAKLIASYPPHSALPAVMKKHFDSLNAPIIKENKEIDEWNKTHPGDQKKKKGLNTPCCFQVSWALNAVGGEHRVPSASHRRGNTLLDGGYHLGAVDELESHLTDAYGTPEIVKTPKRSTRKAMEQYLAGRQGIVAYREGYAGAHTEIWDKTRVLQNGAPIANNQSGTAMMNLDWIWGRPIVLFWEILAPKPSFVAPAWLVGWWQITDFPNSYYYYFYPDGTVVYSKTAPGMAYCPVPSVDNSGNYSLKSATAIRIKWNDEDYNAELFGFVAGKDVSVMAGTYEGIAALPFAATKMSFRRW
;
A
#
# COMPACT_ATOMS: atom_id res chain seq x y z
N MET A 1 2.91 -12.07 10.21
CA MET A 1 3.87 -11.00 9.85
C MET A 1 3.07 -9.73 9.74
N THR A 2 3.36 -8.73 10.56
CA THR A 2 2.69 -7.42 10.49
C THR A 2 3.54 -6.52 9.61
N GLY A 3 3.11 -6.29 8.37
CA GLY A 3 3.76 -5.33 7.49
C GLY A 3 3.82 -3.93 8.14
N LEU A 4 4.76 -3.10 7.68
CA LEU A 4 4.82 -1.69 8.07
C LEU A 4 3.47 -1.02 7.79
N LYS A 5 2.86 -0.42 8.83
CA LYS A 5 1.60 0.32 8.72
C LYS A 5 1.84 1.82 8.54
N ASP A 6 2.59 2.20 7.51
CA ASP A 6 3.03 3.57 7.22
C ASP A 6 2.27 4.24 6.05
N GLY A 7 1.15 3.66 5.63
CA GLY A 7 0.32 4.12 4.53
C GLY A 7 0.84 3.71 3.14
N LYS A 8 1.84 2.82 3.05
CA LYS A 8 2.47 2.42 1.78
C LYS A 8 2.23 0.95 1.46
N LEU A 9 1.84 0.69 0.21
CA LEU A 9 1.62 -0.64 -0.33
C LEU A 9 2.91 -1.13 -0.95
N ARG A 10 3.59 -2.08 -0.30
CA ARG A 10 4.83 -2.66 -0.82
C ARG A 10 4.49 -3.91 -1.62
N LEU A 11 4.12 -3.72 -2.87
CA LEU A 11 3.63 -4.79 -3.73
C LEU A 11 4.08 -4.61 -5.18
N ASP A 12 3.93 -5.67 -5.98
CA ASP A 12 4.24 -5.62 -7.41
C ASP A 12 3.19 -4.78 -8.15
N ALA A 13 3.54 -3.52 -8.40
CA ALA A 13 2.66 -2.55 -9.04
C ALA A 13 2.33 -2.92 -10.49
N ALA A 14 3.28 -3.54 -11.21
CA ALA A 14 3.07 -3.96 -12.59
C ALA A 14 2.04 -5.09 -12.63
N LYS A 15 2.15 -6.05 -11.71
CA LYS A 15 1.18 -7.13 -11.55
C LYS A 15 -0.18 -6.62 -11.12
N LEU A 16 -0.25 -5.66 -10.19
CA LEU A 16 -1.51 -5.04 -9.76
C LEU A 16 -2.24 -4.43 -10.97
N ILE A 17 -1.55 -3.59 -11.76
CA ILE A 17 -2.14 -2.90 -12.92
C ILE A 17 -2.52 -3.87 -14.04
N ALA A 18 -1.64 -4.82 -14.36
CA ALA A 18 -1.94 -5.85 -15.36
C ALA A 18 -3.16 -6.71 -14.96
N SER A 19 -3.41 -6.83 -13.66
CA SER A 19 -4.55 -7.54 -13.09
C SER A 19 -5.74 -6.62 -12.80
N TYR A 20 -5.80 -5.41 -13.34
CA TYR A 20 -6.93 -4.49 -13.21
C TYR A 20 -7.74 -4.47 -14.53
N PRO A 21 -8.50 -5.53 -14.87
CA PRO A 21 -9.07 -5.68 -16.19
C PRO A 21 -10.26 -4.75 -16.46
N PRO A 22 -10.53 -4.44 -17.74
CA PRO A 22 -11.83 -3.93 -18.14
C PRO A 22 -12.93 -4.95 -17.85
N HIS A 23 -14.17 -4.46 -17.72
CA HIS A 23 -15.36 -5.31 -17.55
C HIS A 23 -15.42 -6.47 -18.57
N SER A 24 -15.08 -6.18 -19.83
CA SER A 24 -15.08 -7.15 -20.93
C SER A 24 -14.06 -8.28 -20.78
N ALA A 25 -13.00 -8.08 -19.98
CA ALA A 25 -11.96 -9.08 -19.72
C ALA A 25 -12.13 -9.82 -18.38
N LEU A 26 -13.18 -9.51 -17.60
CA LEU A 26 -13.46 -10.22 -16.36
C LEU A 26 -13.81 -11.70 -16.60
N PRO A 27 -13.49 -12.60 -15.64
CA PRO A 27 -13.99 -13.96 -15.62
C PRO A 27 -15.52 -14.02 -15.69
N ALA A 28 -16.07 -15.08 -16.30
CA ALA A 28 -17.51 -15.22 -16.52
C ALA A 28 -18.33 -15.16 -15.21
N VAL A 29 -17.81 -15.75 -14.13
CA VAL A 29 -18.46 -15.73 -12.81
C VAL A 29 -18.58 -14.30 -12.25
N MET A 30 -17.55 -13.48 -12.44
CA MET A 30 -17.56 -12.08 -12.00
C MET A 30 -18.48 -11.23 -12.87
N LYS A 31 -18.44 -11.40 -14.19
CA LYS A 31 -19.38 -10.72 -15.11
C LYS A 31 -20.82 -10.99 -14.71
N LYS A 32 -21.18 -12.28 -14.56
CA LYS A 32 -22.52 -12.67 -14.13
C LYS A 32 -22.91 -12.02 -12.80
N HIS A 33 -21.99 -11.98 -11.83
CA HIS A 33 -22.25 -11.34 -10.55
C HIS A 33 -22.48 -9.83 -10.71
N PHE A 34 -21.62 -9.12 -11.44
CA PHE A 34 -21.75 -7.67 -11.63
C PHE A 34 -22.96 -7.30 -12.49
N ASP A 35 -23.28 -8.09 -13.49
CA ASP A 35 -24.51 -7.93 -14.28
C ASP A 35 -25.74 -8.05 -13.38
N SER A 36 -25.73 -8.96 -12.40
CA SER A 36 -26.83 -9.09 -11.43
C SER A 36 -26.93 -7.89 -10.48
N LEU A 37 -25.80 -7.30 -10.08
CA LEU A 37 -25.76 -6.07 -9.27
C LEU A 37 -26.24 -4.85 -10.07
N ASN A 38 -25.92 -4.81 -11.37
CA ASN A 38 -26.32 -3.72 -12.27
C ASN A 38 -27.75 -3.86 -12.77
N ALA A 39 -28.33 -5.07 -12.77
CA ALA A 39 -29.64 -5.32 -13.36
C ALA A 39 -30.75 -4.39 -12.85
N PRO A 40 -30.86 -4.05 -11.54
CA PRO A 40 -31.84 -3.07 -11.06
C PRO A 40 -31.61 -1.67 -11.64
N ILE A 41 -30.35 -1.22 -11.68
CA ILE A 41 -29.96 0.09 -12.20
C ILE A 41 -30.23 0.18 -13.70
N ILE A 42 -29.91 -0.88 -14.45
CA ILE A 42 -30.16 -0.95 -15.90
C ILE A 42 -31.66 -0.92 -16.19
N LYS A 43 -32.46 -1.68 -15.42
CA LYS A 43 -33.92 -1.74 -15.58
C LYS A 43 -34.60 -0.37 -15.37
N GLU A 44 -33.99 0.51 -14.59
CA GLU A 44 -34.52 1.84 -14.28
C GLU A 44 -33.90 2.96 -15.12
N ASN A 45 -32.92 2.66 -15.97
CA ASN A 45 -32.20 3.66 -16.76
C ASN A 45 -32.94 3.97 -18.07
N LYS A 46 -34.00 4.78 -17.95
CA LYS A 46 -34.84 5.22 -19.09
C LYS A 46 -34.04 5.81 -20.25
N GLU A 47 -32.94 6.50 -19.98
CA GLU A 47 -32.09 7.10 -21.02
C GLU A 47 -31.36 6.07 -21.88
N ILE A 48 -30.87 4.98 -21.26
CA ILE A 48 -30.23 3.88 -21.98
C ILE A 48 -31.25 3.14 -22.83
N ASP A 49 -32.44 2.90 -22.27
CA ASP A 49 -33.54 2.25 -22.96
C ASP A 49 -34.06 3.09 -24.14
N GLU A 50 -34.26 4.40 -23.95
CA GLU A 50 -34.69 5.33 -25.01
C GLU A 50 -33.64 5.45 -26.11
N TRP A 51 -32.35 5.50 -25.75
CA TRP A 51 -31.27 5.51 -26.74
C TRP A 51 -31.21 4.21 -27.55
N ASN A 52 -31.26 3.05 -26.88
CA ASN A 52 -31.22 1.75 -27.55
C ASN A 52 -32.48 1.51 -28.42
N LYS A 53 -33.64 2.05 -28.02
CA LYS A 53 -34.88 1.99 -28.83
C LYS A 53 -34.78 2.86 -30.09
N THR A 54 -34.14 4.01 -30.00
CA THR A 54 -33.96 4.93 -31.14
C THR A 54 -32.82 4.52 -32.08
N HIS A 55 -31.95 3.59 -31.67
CA HIS A 55 -30.79 3.11 -32.44
C HIS A 55 -30.77 1.56 -32.57
N PRO A 56 -31.81 0.93 -33.14
CA PRO A 56 -31.98 -0.52 -33.10
C PRO A 56 -30.95 -1.30 -33.94
N GLY A 57 -30.36 -0.67 -34.96
CA GLY A 57 -29.34 -1.25 -35.85
C GLY A 57 -27.89 -0.99 -35.41
N ASP A 58 -27.67 -0.24 -34.34
CA ASP A 58 -26.32 0.05 -33.86
C ASP A 58 -25.71 -1.18 -33.18
N GLN A 59 -24.54 -1.61 -33.65
CA GLN A 59 -23.79 -2.72 -33.07
C GLN A 59 -23.25 -2.40 -31.67
N LYS A 60 -23.23 -1.12 -31.27
CA LYS A 60 -22.79 -0.62 -29.96
C LYS A 60 -23.96 -0.13 -29.12
N LYS A 61 -24.91 -1.01 -28.80
CA LYS A 61 -25.94 -0.72 -27.79
C LYS A 61 -25.32 -0.12 -26.53
N LYS A 62 -25.88 0.99 -26.03
CA LYS A 62 -25.48 1.54 -24.72
C LYS A 62 -25.75 0.49 -23.67
N LYS A 63 -24.72 0.16 -22.88
CA LYS A 63 -24.84 -0.79 -21.77
C LYS A 63 -24.60 -0.03 -20.48
N GLY A 64 -25.52 -0.13 -19.52
CA GLY A 64 -25.33 0.40 -18.17
C GLY A 64 -24.41 -0.48 -17.33
N LEU A 65 -23.29 -0.92 -17.90
CA LEU A 65 -22.33 -1.78 -17.22
C LEU A 65 -21.42 -0.92 -16.37
N ASN A 66 -21.63 -0.98 -15.06
CA ASN A 66 -20.68 -0.47 -14.09
C ASN A 66 -19.96 -1.66 -13.47
N THR A 67 -18.64 -1.70 -13.56
CA THR A 67 -17.90 -2.63 -12.70
C THR A 67 -17.76 -1.93 -11.35
N PRO A 68 -18.24 -2.51 -10.24
CA PRO A 68 -18.04 -1.87 -8.94
C PRO A 68 -16.54 -1.67 -8.67
N CYS A 69 -16.12 -0.42 -8.51
CA CYS A 69 -14.70 -0.05 -8.39
C CYS A 69 -13.94 -0.84 -7.30
N CYS A 70 -14.55 -1.02 -6.13
CA CYS A 70 -13.99 -1.79 -5.02
C CYS A 70 -13.75 -3.27 -5.38
N PHE A 71 -14.58 -3.87 -6.25
CA PHE A 71 -14.35 -5.23 -6.71
C PHE A 71 -13.16 -5.32 -7.68
N GLN A 72 -12.95 -4.32 -8.54
CA GLN A 72 -11.78 -4.31 -9.44
C GLN A 72 -10.49 -4.19 -8.65
N VAL A 73 -10.47 -3.33 -7.64
CA VAL A 73 -9.29 -3.18 -6.77
C VAL A 73 -9.08 -4.46 -5.96
N SER A 74 -10.15 -5.06 -5.42
CA SER A 74 -10.08 -6.36 -4.74
C SER A 74 -9.50 -7.46 -5.64
N TRP A 75 -9.93 -7.51 -6.90
CA TRP A 75 -9.46 -8.47 -7.89
C TRP A 75 -7.95 -8.30 -8.14
N ALA A 76 -7.50 -7.07 -8.40
CA ALA A 76 -6.10 -6.77 -8.61
C ALA A 76 -5.24 -7.13 -7.38
N LEU A 77 -5.70 -6.79 -6.17
CA LEU A 77 -5.05 -7.14 -4.91
C LEU A 77 -4.94 -8.66 -4.72
N ASN A 78 -6.02 -9.41 -4.99
CA ASN A 78 -6.02 -10.87 -4.93
C ASN A 78 -5.04 -11.50 -5.94
N ALA A 79 -4.95 -10.93 -7.14
CA ALA A 79 -4.03 -11.40 -8.18
C ALA A 79 -2.56 -11.16 -7.79
N VAL A 80 -2.24 -10.04 -7.14
CA VAL A 80 -0.91 -9.83 -6.54
C VAL A 80 -0.60 -10.97 -5.57
N GLY A 81 -1.54 -11.28 -4.66
CA GLY A 81 -1.49 -12.45 -3.79
C GLY A 81 -0.77 -12.20 -2.46
N GLY A 82 -0.42 -13.29 -1.76
CA GLY A 82 0.23 -13.21 -0.45
C GLY A 82 -0.62 -12.50 0.59
N GLU A 83 0.00 -11.58 1.32
CA GLU A 83 -0.64 -10.73 2.34
C GLU A 83 -1.55 -9.63 1.77
N HIS A 84 -1.52 -9.39 0.46
CA HIS A 84 -2.36 -8.41 -0.20
C HIS A 84 -3.76 -8.95 -0.54
N ARG A 85 -4.02 -10.24 -0.30
CA ARG A 85 -5.32 -10.84 -0.55
C ARG A 85 -6.40 -10.22 0.34
N VAL A 86 -7.56 -10.01 -0.26
CA VAL A 86 -8.73 -9.51 0.46
C VAL A 86 -9.23 -10.59 1.43
N PRO A 87 -9.56 -10.23 2.69
CA PRO A 87 -10.05 -11.17 3.69
C PRO A 87 -11.45 -11.68 3.38
N SER A 88 -11.84 -12.79 4.02
CA SER A 88 -13.20 -13.38 3.89
C SER A 88 -14.31 -12.50 4.46
N ALA A 89 -13.99 -11.51 5.29
CA ALA A 89 -14.93 -10.56 5.85
C ALA A 89 -14.32 -9.16 5.94
N SER A 90 -15.16 -8.14 5.75
CA SER A 90 -14.88 -6.75 6.08
C SER A 90 -15.31 -6.46 7.53
N HIS A 91 -15.15 -5.21 7.98
CA HIS A 91 -15.73 -4.77 9.25
C HIS A 91 -17.28 -4.73 9.26
N ARG A 92 -17.95 -4.97 8.13
CA ARG A 92 -19.43 -4.92 8.01
C ARG A 92 -20.08 -6.25 7.71
N ARG A 93 -19.45 -7.10 6.89
CA ARG A 93 -20.08 -8.30 6.32
C ARG A 93 -19.05 -9.32 5.85
N GLY A 94 -19.52 -10.52 5.55
CA GLY A 94 -18.79 -11.48 4.73
C GLY A 94 -18.60 -10.95 3.31
N ASN A 95 -17.39 -11.10 2.78
CA ASN A 95 -17.04 -10.71 1.42
C ASN A 95 -17.40 -11.82 0.43
N THR A 96 -17.74 -11.43 -0.80
CA THR A 96 -18.11 -12.39 -1.84
C THR A 96 -16.86 -13.12 -2.35
N LEU A 97 -16.86 -14.46 -2.29
CA LEU A 97 -15.83 -15.28 -2.93
C LEU A 97 -16.13 -15.42 -4.43
N LEU A 98 -15.26 -14.89 -5.28
CA LEU A 98 -15.35 -14.99 -6.73
C LEU A 98 -14.00 -15.46 -7.27
N ASP A 99 -14.01 -16.54 -8.05
CA ASP A 99 -12.81 -17.09 -8.72
C ASP A 99 -11.59 -17.24 -7.79
N GLY A 100 -11.83 -17.78 -6.60
CA GLY A 100 -10.79 -18.06 -5.60
C GLY A 100 -10.32 -16.87 -4.76
N GLY A 101 -10.85 -15.66 -4.98
CA GLY A 101 -10.54 -14.45 -4.21
C GLY A 101 -11.79 -13.80 -3.58
N TYR A 102 -11.64 -13.22 -2.38
CA TYR A 102 -12.73 -12.46 -1.76
C TYR A 102 -12.79 -11.03 -2.29
N HIS A 103 -13.98 -10.44 -2.33
CA HIS A 103 -14.17 -9.10 -2.88
C HIS A 103 -14.97 -8.21 -1.93
N LEU A 104 -14.42 -7.02 -1.70
CA LEU A 104 -15.07 -5.97 -0.91
C LEU A 104 -16.12 -5.29 -1.77
N GLY A 105 -17.31 -5.08 -1.20
CA GLY A 105 -18.46 -4.56 -1.94
C GLY A 105 -18.76 -3.09 -1.72
N ALA A 106 -17.94 -2.37 -0.97
CA ALA A 106 -18.06 -0.93 -0.75
C ALA A 106 -16.68 -0.27 -0.62
N VAL A 107 -16.61 1.01 -0.96
CA VAL A 107 -15.36 1.78 -0.98
C VAL A 107 -14.81 1.98 0.44
N ASP A 108 -15.67 2.23 1.42
CA ASP A 108 -15.26 2.37 2.82
C ASP A 108 -14.79 1.06 3.46
N GLU A 109 -15.31 -0.09 3.03
CA GLU A 109 -14.75 -1.40 3.38
C GLU A 109 -13.33 -1.57 2.84
N LEU A 110 -13.08 -1.10 1.61
CA LEU A 110 -11.74 -1.07 1.02
C LEU A 110 -10.81 -0.11 1.75
N GLU A 111 -11.25 1.11 2.04
CA GLU A 111 -10.46 2.07 2.82
C GLU A 111 -10.05 1.50 4.18
N SER A 112 -10.99 0.87 4.89
CA SER A 112 -10.72 0.17 6.15
C SER A 112 -9.69 -0.94 5.96
N HIS A 113 -9.89 -1.81 4.96
CA HIS A 113 -8.95 -2.90 4.68
C HIS A 113 -7.54 -2.38 4.37
N LEU A 114 -7.41 -1.36 3.53
CA LEU A 114 -6.12 -0.75 3.19
C LEU A 114 -5.48 -0.07 4.41
N THR A 115 -6.27 0.58 5.26
CA THR A 115 -5.78 1.20 6.50
C THR A 115 -5.31 0.14 7.49
N ASP A 116 -6.05 -0.95 7.64
CA ASP A 116 -5.71 -2.02 8.56
C ASP A 116 -4.48 -2.79 8.10
N ALA A 117 -4.35 -3.01 6.79
CA ALA A 117 -3.23 -3.74 6.19
C ALA A 117 -1.95 -2.89 6.08
N TYR A 118 -2.08 -1.64 5.64
CA TYR A 118 -0.94 -0.81 5.23
C TYR A 118 -0.78 0.47 6.04
N GLY A 119 -1.72 0.84 6.91
CA GLY A 119 -1.69 2.08 7.69
C GLY A 119 -2.42 3.25 7.04
N THR A 120 -2.40 4.38 7.73
CA THR A 120 -3.17 5.59 7.39
C THR A 120 -2.79 6.12 6.00
N PRO A 121 -3.76 6.39 5.11
CA PRO A 121 -3.49 6.98 3.81
C PRO A 121 -2.95 8.40 3.91
N GLU A 122 -2.33 8.86 2.84
CA GLU A 122 -2.03 10.26 2.65
C GLU A 122 -3.29 11.05 2.22
N ILE A 123 -3.48 12.26 2.76
CA ILE A 123 -4.56 13.16 2.31
C ILE A 123 -4.02 14.06 1.19
N VAL A 124 -4.45 13.76 -0.04
CA VAL A 124 -4.02 14.48 -1.25
C VAL A 124 -4.63 15.87 -1.30
N LYS A 125 -5.94 15.98 -1.10
CA LYS A 125 -6.67 17.24 -1.15
C LYS A 125 -6.48 18.03 0.14
N THR A 126 -5.88 19.20 0.03
CA THR A 126 -5.64 20.12 1.16
C THR A 126 -5.99 21.54 0.75
N PRO A 127 -6.07 22.52 1.67
CA PRO A 127 -6.25 23.92 1.29
C PRO A 127 -5.18 24.42 0.29
N LYS A 128 -3.94 23.89 0.35
CA LYS A 128 -2.86 24.20 -0.59
C LYS A 128 -2.94 23.43 -1.92
N ARG A 129 -3.72 22.34 -1.95
CA ARG A 129 -3.93 21.44 -3.11
C ARG A 129 -5.43 21.18 -3.28
N SER A 130 -6.18 22.23 -3.61
CA SER A 130 -7.65 22.18 -3.68
C SER A 130 -8.19 21.94 -5.10
N THR A 131 -7.37 22.18 -6.13
CA THR A 131 -7.74 21.99 -7.53
C THR A 131 -7.30 20.63 -8.05
N ARG A 132 -8.03 20.10 -9.03
CA ARG A 132 -7.67 18.87 -9.75
C ARG A 132 -6.22 18.90 -10.24
N LYS A 133 -5.85 19.94 -10.98
CA LYS A 133 -4.49 20.10 -11.53
C LYS A 133 -3.41 20.04 -10.45
N ALA A 134 -3.62 20.70 -9.31
CA ALA A 134 -2.64 20.69 -8.22
C ALA A 134 -2.51 19.30 -7.57
N MET A 135 -3.61 18.56 -7.43
CA MET A 135 -3.58 17.18 -6.92
C MET A 135 -2.92 16.20 -7.90
N GLU A 136 -3.25 16.28 -9.19
CA GLU A 136 -2.62 15.46 -10.24
C GLU A 136 -1.12 15.75 -10.34
N GLN A 137 -0.71 17.03 -10.28
CA GLN A 137 0.70 17.42 -10.22
C GLN A 137 1.42 16.86 -8.98
N TYR A 138 0.75 16.88 -7.83
CA TYR A 138 1.30 16.34 -6.59
C TYR A 138 1.49 14.81 -6.63
N LEU A 139 0.63 14.11 -7.37
CA LEU A 139 0.71 12.66 -7.56
C LEU A 139 1.58 12.25 -8.76
N ALA A 140 2.07 13.20 -9.56
CA ALA A 140 2.84 12.90 -10.76
C ALA A 140 4.08 12.06 -10.43
N GLY A 141 4.29 10.99 -11.20
CA GLY A 141 5.41 10.05 -11.00
C GLY A 141 5.20 9.01 -9.90
N ARG A 142 4.18 9.17 -9.04
CA ARG A 142 3.83 8.24 -7.95
C ARG A 142 2.78 7.25 -8.43
N GLN A 143 2.74 6.04 -7.88
CA GLN A 143 1.75 5.04 -8.27
C GLN A 143 0.98 4.62 -7.03
N GLY A 144 -0.31 4.29 -7.12
CA GLY A 144 -1.05 3.92 -5.93
C GLY A 144 -2.54 3.67 -6.14
N ILE A 145 -3.24 3.44 -5.03
CA ILE A 145 -4.70 3.40 -4.98
C ILE A 145 -5.18 4.76 -4.46
N VAL A 146 -6.10 5.38 -5.18
CA VAL A 146 -6.77 6.61 -4.77
C VAL A 146 -8.20 6.27 -4.32
N ALA A 147 -8.65 6.84 -3.21
CA ALA A 147 -10.04 6.79 -2.78
C ALA A 147 -10.60 8.21 -2.62
N TYR A 148 -11.87 8.36 -2.96
CA TYR A 148 -12.59 9.62 -2.98
C TYR A 148 -13.79 9.49 -2.05
N ARG A 149 -13.92 10.38 -1.05
CA ARG A 149 -15.01 10.31 -0.06
C ARG A 149 -15.98 11.47 -0.19
N GLU A 150 -17.22 11.21 0.18
CA GLU A 150 -18.27 12.21 0.36
C GLU A 150 -18.82 12.11 1.78
N GLY A 151 -18.40 13.04 2.64
CA GLY A 151 -18.65 12.95 4.07
C GLY A 151 -18.03 11.69 4.68
N TYR A 152 -18.85 10.89 5.35
CA TYR A 152 -18.41 9.65 6.01
C TYR A 152 -18.35 8.44 5.08
N ALA A 153 -18.99 8.49 3.91
CA ALA A 153 -19.04 7.37 2.97
C ALA A 153 -17.92 7.44 1.92
N GLY A 154 -17.36 6.28 1.58
CA GLY A 154 -16.50 6.15 0.41
C GLY A 154 -17.35 6.27 -0.86
N ALA A 155 -17.01 7.21 -1.74
CA ALA A 155 -17.76 7.47 -2.97
C ALA A 155 -17.18 6.68 -4.15
N HIS A 156 -15.86 6.62 -4.26
CA HIS A 156 -15.19 5.94 -5.36
C HIS A 156 -13.73 5.57 -5.05
N THR A 157 -13.16 4.64 -5.80
CA THR A 157 -11.73 4.28 -5.73
C THR A 157 -11.20 3.84 -7.09
N GLU A 158 -9.94 4.14 -7.41
CA GLU A 158 -9.29 3.70 -8.64
C GLU A 158 -7.78 3.57 -8.45
N ILE A 159 -7.08 3.03 -9.45
CA ILE A 159 -5.61 3.02 -9.49
C ILE A 159 -5.10 4.31 -10.16
N TRP A 160 -4.09 4.94 -9.55
CA TRP A 160 -3.30 6.01 -10.16
C TRP A 160 -2.00 5.46 -10.73
N ASP A 161 -1.78 5.60 -12.04
CA ASP A 161 -0.72 4.93 -12.80
C ASP A 161 0.60 5.72 -12.94
N LYS A 162 0.80 6.78 -12.15
CA LYS A 162 1.83 7.84 -12.27
C LYS A 162 1.41 9.07 -13.04
N THR A 163 0.44 8.94 -13.92
CA THR A 163 0.05 10.05 -14.81
C THR A 163 -1.44 10.33 -14.79
N ARG A 164 -2.25 9.32 -14.52
CA ARG A 164 -3.71 9.41 -14.55
C ARG A 164 -4.37 8.34 -13.71
N VAL A 165 -5.67 8.52 -13.53
CA VAL A 165 -6.57 7.52 -12.98
C VAL A 165 -6.86 6.47 -14.07
N LEU A 166 -6.72 5.19 -13.70
CA LEU A 166 -7.16 4.04 -14.49
C LEU A 166 -8.55 3.63 -14.02
N GLN A 167 -9.48 3.50 -14.96
CA GLN A 167 -10.80 2.95 -14.74
C GLN A 167 -10.99 1.80 -15.74
N ASN A 168 -11.47 0.64 -15.29
CA ASN A 168 -11.62 -0.53 -16.17
C ASN A 168 -10.32 -0.89 -16.92
N GLY A 169 -9.17 -0.81 -16.25
CA GLY A 169 -7.86 -1.14 -16.86
C GLY A 169 -7.38 -0.19 -17.94
N ALA A 170 -8.09 0.92 -18.19
CA ALA A 170 -7.75 1.91 -19.18
C ALA A 170 -7.70 3.31 -18.56
N PRO A 171 -6.94 4.26 -19.12
CA PRO A 171 -7.00 5.66 -18.71
C PRO A 171 -8.43 6.18 -18.84
N ILE A 172 -8.92 6.96 -17.86
CA ILE A 172 -10.27 7.53 -17.93
C ILE A 172 -10.49 8.30 -19.25
N ALA A 173 -9.52 9.07 -19.73
CA ALA A 173 -9.64 9.83 -20.99
C ALA A 173 -9.74 8.94 -22.27
N ASN A 174 -9.35 7.67 -22.20
CA ASN A 174 -9.25 6.77 -23.37
C ASN A 174 -10.12 5.52 -23.24
N ASN A 175 -11.10 5.49 -22.32
CA ASN A 175 -11.91 4.30 -22.10
C ASN A 175 -12.94 4.09 -23.23
N GLN A 176 -12.52 3.43 -24.30
CA GLN A 176 -13.37 3.04 -25.43
C GLN A 176 -14.28 1.83 -25.16
N SER A 177 -14.29 1.27 -23.94
CA SER A 177 -14.94 -0.01 -23.64
C SER A 177 -16.48 0.05 -23.56
N GLY A 178 -17.10 1.19 -23.84
CA GLY A 178 -18.55 1.37 -23.78
C GLY A 178 -19.14 1.21 -22.36
N THR A 179 -18.29 1.32 -21.34
CA THR A 179 -18.66 1.32 -19.92
C THR A 179 -18.85 2.74 -19.42
N ALA A 180 -19.57 2.90 -18.30
CA ALA A 180 -19.77 4.21 -17.68
C ALA A 180 -18.41 4.85 -17.35
N MET A 181 -18.07 5.93 -18.05
CA MET A 181 -16.89 6.75 -17.77
C MET A 181 -17.25 7.75 -16.69
N MET A 182 -16.43 7.83 -15.65
CA MET A 182 -16.71 8.77 -14.58
C MET A 182 -16.13 10.16 -14.89
N ASN A 183 -16.88 11.19 -14.52
CA ASN A 183 -16.45 12.57 -14.68
C ASN A 183 -15.27 12.86 -13.73
N LEU A 184 -14.11 13.23 -14.29
CA LEU A 184 -12.91 13.54 -13.54
C LEU A 184 -13.12 14.72 -12.57
N ASP A 185 -13.89 15.73 -12.98
CA ASP A 185 -14.17 16.88 -12.11
C ASP A 185 -15.09 16.49 -10.95
N TRP A 186 -15.96 15.49 -11.14
CA TRP A 186 -16.78 14.94 -10.05
C TRP A 186 -15.94 14.20 -9.01
N ILE A 187 -14.97 13.35 -9.41
CA ILE A 187 -14.10 12.64 -8.45
C ILE A 187 -13.13 13.56 -7.74
N TRP A 188 -12.43 14.43 -8.47
CA TRP A 188 -11.48 15.38 -7.88
C TRP A 188 -12.20 16.49 -7.09
N GLY A 189 -13.48 16.71 -7.40
CA GLY A 189 -14.37 17.60 -6.63
C GLY A 189 -14.66 17.10 -5.21
N ARG A 190 -14.50 15.80 -4.91
CA ARG A 190 -14.80 15.25 -3.58
C ARG A 190 -14.04 15.99 -2.46
N PRO A 191 -14.64 16.18 -1.27
CA PRO A 191 -14.01 16.91 -0.16
C PRO A 191 -12.74 16.24 0.37
N ILE A 192 -12.66 14.92 0.33
CA ILE A 192 -11.51 14.15 0.83
C ILE A 192 -11.02 13.22 -0.28
N VAL A 193 -9.72 13.27 -0.54
CA VAL A 193 -9.03 12.40 -1.49
C VAL A 193 -7.86 11.73 -0.76
N LEU A 194 -7.90 10.41 -0.68
CA LEU A 194 -6.96 9.56 0.04
C LEU A 194 -6.05 8.85 -0.95
N PHE A 195 -4.77 8.69 -0.60
CA PHE A 195 -3.80 8.01 -1.44
C PHE A 195 -2.93 7.04 -0.66
N TRP A 196 -2.92 5.82 -1.17
CA TRP A 196 -2.06 4.73 -0.74
C TRP A 196 -1.03 4.49 -1.82
N GLU A 197 0.18 4.98 -1.58
CA GLU A 197 1.26 4.86 -2.55
C GLU A 197 1.79 3.44 -2.60
N ILE A 198 1.88 2.91 -3.82
CA ILE A 198 2.53 1.65 -4.11
C ILE A 198 4.01 1.91 -4.31
N LEU A 199 4.82 1.22 -3.51
CA LEU A 199 6.26 1.15 -3.63
C LEU A 199 6.63 -0.24 -4.12
N ALA A 200 7.82 -0.37 -4.71
CA ALA A 200 8.37 -1.67 -5.04
C ALA A 200 8.33 -2.57 -3.80
N PRO A 201 8.05 -3.88 -3.96
CA PRO A 201 8.21 -4.82 -2.87
C PRO A 201 9.59 -4.62 -2.26
N LYS A 202 9.67 -4.54 -0.93
CA LYS A 202 10.99 -4.68 -0.31
C LYS A 202 11.51 -6.07 -0.70
N PRO A 203 12.82 -6.22 -0.97
CA PRO A 203 13.40 -7.54 -1.04
C PRO A 203 12.92 -8.33 0.18
N SER A 204 12.58 -9.61 0.01
CA SER A 204 12.20 -10.49 1.11
C SER A 204 13.44 -10.79 1.97
N PHE A 205 14.02 -9.75 2.54
CA PHE A 205 15.00 -9.85 3.58
C PHE A 205 14.25 -10.39 4.78
N VAL A 206 14.53 -11.63 5.15
CA VAL A 206 14.03 -12.21 6.38
C VAL A 206 15.10 -11.96 7.43
N ALA A 207 14.85 -10.97 8.28
CA ALA A 207 15.72 -10.71 9.41
C ALA A 207 15.86 -11.96 10.29
N PRO A 208 17.07 -12.29 10.75
CA PRO A 208 17.22 -13.31 11.77
C PRO A 208 16.43 -12.92 13.03
N ALA A 209 15.73 -13.87 13.63
CA ALA A 209 14.87 -13.60 14.79
C ALA A 209 15.64 -12.99 15.98
N TRP A 210 16.94 -13.31 16.09
CA TRP A 210 17.82 -12.75 17.12
C TRP A 210 18.03 -11.24 16.96
N LEU A 211 17.91 -10.68 15.76
CA LEU A 211 18.20 -9.28 15.49
C LEU A 211 17.00 -8.38 15.71
N VAL A 212 15.80 -8.84 15.33
CA VAL A 212 14.58 -8.02 15.37
C VAL A 212 14.30 -7.47 16.76
N GLY A 213 13.93 -6.18 16.82
CA GLY A 213 13.58 -5.46 18.05
C GLY A 213 14.55 -4.34 18.42
N TRP A 214 14.45 -3.85 19.66
CA TRP A 214 15.27 -2.77 20.19
C TRP A 214 16.64 -3.23 20.66
N TRP A 215 17.66 -2.43 20.36
CA TRP A 215 19.04 -2.56 20.79
C TRP A 215 19.54 -1.22 21.31
N GLN A 216 20.30 -1.25 22.39
CA GLN A 216 21.08 -0.10 22.85
C GLN A 216 22.48 -0.20 22.23
N ILE A 217 22.89 0.86 21.55
CA ILE A 217 24.21 1.02 20.95
C ILE A 217 25.00 2.04 21.77
N THR A 218 26.20 1.69 22.20
CA THR A 218 27.11 2.57 22.93
C THR A 218 28.31 2.88 22.05
N ASP A 219 28.44 4.15 21.70
CA ASP A 219 29.55 4.73 20.93
C ASP A 219 30.13 5.88 21.74
N PHE A 220 31.17 5.57 22.53
CA PHE A 220 31.64 6.37 23.65
C PHE A 220 31.76 7.88 23.33
N PRO A 221 31.17 8.78 24.15
CA PRO A 221 30.39 8.55 25.38
C PRO A 221 28.86 8.44 25.12
N ASN A 222 28.43 8.38 23.87
CA ASN A 222 27.03 8.47 23.48
C ASN A 222 26.33 7.11 23.51
N SER A 223 25.02 7.15 23.69
CA SER A 223 24.15 5.99 23.53
C SER A 223 23.02 6.31 22.56
N TYR A 224 22.73 5.34 21.69
CA TYR A 224 21.64 5.36 20.73
C TYR A 224 20.80 4.10 20.90
N TYR A 225 19.57 4.15 20.39
CA TYR A 225 18.63 3.05 20.47
C TYR A 225 18.18 2.70 19.06
N TYR A 226 18.55 1.51 18.59
CA TYR A 226 18.22 1.04 17.25
C TYR A 226 17.07 0.06 17.33
N TYR A 227 16.09 0.20 16.45
CA TYR A 227 15.05 -0.80 16.25
C TYR A 227 15.24 -1.47 14.89
N PHE A 228 15.48 -2.78 14.89
CA PHE A 228 15.58 -3.58 13.66
C PHE A 228 14.23 -4.18 13.30
N TYR A 229 13.69 -3.78 12.16
CA TYR A 229 12.48 -4.33 11.58
C TYR A 229 12.75 -5.67 10.89
N PRO A 230 11.76 -6.59 10.85
CA PRO A 230 11.91 -7.86 10.14
C PRO A 230 12.23 -7.74 8.64
N ASP A 231 11.91 -6.60 8.03
CA ASP A 231 12.01 -6.35 6.58
C ASP A 231 13.32 -5.69 6.15
N GLY A 232 14.31 -5.62 7.06
CA GLY A 232 15.60 -5.00 6.77
C GLY A 232 15.65 -3.50 7.02
N THR A 233 14.60 -2.86 7.53
CA THR A 233 14.67 -1.45 7.96
C THR A 233 15.25 -1.34 9.36
N VAL A 234 16.10 -0.35 9.59
CA VAL A 234 16.54 0.05 10.93
C VAL A 234 16.11 1.49 11.19
N VAL A 235 15.74 1.78 12.43
CA VAL A 235 15.45 3.13 12.90
C VAL A 235 16.30 3.41 14.12
N TYR A 236 16.83 4.62 14.28
CA TYR A 236 17.50 5.04 15.51
C TYR A 236 16.71 6.10 16.28
N SER A 237 16.98 6.16 17.58
CA SER A 237 16.52 7.19 18.51
C SER A 237 17.66 7.56 19.46
N LYS A 238 17.72 8.84 19.86
CA LYS A 238 18.60 9.31 20.95
C LYS A 238 17.95 9.16 22.34
N THR A 239 16.65 8.90 22.37
CA THR A 239 15.87 8.71 23.60
C THR A 239 15.54 7.23 23.77
N ALA A 240 15.77 6.70 24.97
CA ALA A 240 15.47 5.31 25.30
C ALA A 240 13.96 5.02 25.10
N PRO A 241 13.58 3.90 24.45
CA PRO A 241 12.19 3.50 24.35
C PRO A 241 11.65 3.08 25.74
N GLY A 242 10.47 3.61 26.11
CA GLY A 242 9.79 3.18 27.35
C GLY A 242 9.11 1.82 27.24
N MET A 243 8.92 1.30 26.01
CA MET A 243 8.21 0.06 25.74
C MET A 243 8.60 -0.54 24.38
N ALA A 244 8.18 -1.78 24.14
CA ALA A 244 8.50 -2.54 22.93
C ALA A 244 7.82 -2.04 21.64
N TYR A 245 7.19 -0.85 21.65
CA TYR A 245 6.57 -0.31 20.44
C TYR A 245 7.61 0.03 19.39
N CYS A 246 7.17 -0.14 18.15
CA CYS A 246 7.96 0.00 16.96
C CYS A 246 7.97 1.49 16.52
N PRO A 247 9.14 2.13 16.39
CA PRO A 247 9.23 3.56 16.10
C PRO A 247 8.95 3.82 14.61
N VAL A 248 8.09 4.78 14.26
CA VAL A 248 7.79 5.10 12.85
C VAL A 248 9.07 5.55 12.13
N PRO A 249 9.47 4.90 11.02
CA PRO A 249 10.62 5.33 10.23
C PRO A 249 10.34 6.68 9.53
N SER A 250 11.32 7.57 9.54
CA SER A 250 11.37 8.82 8.77
C SER A 250 12.66 8.85 7.94
N VAL A 251 12.77 9.80 7.00
CA VAL A 251 14.00 9.97 6.21
C VAL A 251 15.21 10.19 7.14
N ASP A 252 15.05 11.01 8.17
CA ASP A 252 16.15 11.45 9.05
C ASP A 252 16.57 10.41 10.10
N ASN A 253 15.72 9.43 10.42
CA ASN A 253 15.98 8.49 11.51
C ASN A 253 16.13 7.03 11.07
N SER A 254 16.08 6.75 9.76
CA SER A 254 16.00 5.38 9.27
C SER A 254 17.06 5.04 8.23
N GLY A 255 17.27 3.75 8.07
CA GLY A 255 18.18 3.15 7.12
C GLY A 255 17.74 1.74 6.76
N ASN A 256 18.59 1.05 6.01
CA ASN A 256 18.41 -0.35 5.69
C ASN A 256 19.61 -1.15 6.16
N TYR A 257 19.38 -2.36 6.63
CA TYR A 257 20.40 -3.30 6.98
C TYR A 257 20.30 -4.56 6.13
N SER A 258 21.44 -5.21 5.93
CA SER A 258 21.60 -6.42 5.13
C SER A 258 22.51 -7.39 5.86
N LEU A 259 22.36 -8.69 5.61
CA LEU A 259 23.26 -9.70 6.16
C LEU A 259 24.54 -9.74 5.32
N LYS A 260 25.70 -9.57 5.97
CA LYS A 260 27.01 -9.94 5.39
C LYS A 260 27.27 -11.44 5.56
N SER A 261 26.74 -12.02 6.64
CA SER A 261 26.77 -13.45 6.95
C SER A 261 25.60 -13.79 7.88
N ALA A 262 25.48 -15.05 8.31
CA ALA A 262 24.48 -15.46 9.31
C ALA A 262 24.61 -14.73 10.67
N THR A 263 25.77 -14.14 10.94
CA THR A 263 26.15 -13.55 12.23
C THR A 263 26.59 -12.10 12.15
N ALA A 264 26.55 -11.50 10.95
CA ALA A 264 26.99 -10.13 10.72
C ALA A 264 26.05 -9.38 9.79
N ILE A 265 25.81 -8.11 10.12
CA ILE A 265 25.00 -7.18 9.34
C ILE A 265 25.81 -5.96 8.91
N ARG A 266 25.34 -5.33 7.84
CA ARG A 266 25.76 -4.01 7.39
C ARG A 266 24.55 -3.10 7.38
N ILE A 267 24.64 -1.96 8.05
CA ILE A 267 23.63 -0.91 8.11
C ILE A 267 24.04 0.23 7.21
N LYS A 268 23.15 0.66 6.31
CA LYS A 268 23.29 1.88 5.51
C LYS A 268 22.15 2.82 5.88
N TRP A 269 22.48 3.95 6.49
CA TRP A 269 21.51 5.00 6.80
C TRP A 269 21.06 5.75 5.54
N ASN A 270 19.92 6.42 5.61
CA ASN A 270 19.45 7.31 4.55
C ASN A 270 20.19 8.67 4.58
N ASP A 271 21.49 8.62 4.82
CA ASP A 271 22.43 9.74 4.79
C ASP A 271 23.50 9.36 3.77
N GLU A 272 23.58 10.10 2.66
CA GLU A 272 24.48 9.78 1.55
C GLU A 272 25.96 10.00 1.91
N ASP A 273 26.23 10.89 2.86
CA ASP A 273 27.57 11.24 3.32
C ASP A 273 28.08 10.32 4.43
N TYR A 274 27.17 9.51 5.02
CA TYR A 274 27.49 8.61 6.12
C TYR A 274 27.87 7.21 5.62
N ASN A 275 29.11 6.80 5.92
CA ASN A 275 29.59 5.44 5.64
C ASN A 275 28.78 4.39 6.42
N ALA A 276 28.61 3.19 5.86
CA ALA A 276 27.83 2.15 6.53
C ALA A 276 28.40 1.74 7.89
N GLU A 277 27.55 1.22 8.78
CA GLU A 277 28.00 0.55 10.00
C GLU A 277 28.03 -0.97 9.77
N LEU A 278 28.96 -1.66 10.42
CA LEU A 278 29.07 -3.11 10.42
C LEU A 278 28.85 -3.60 11.84
N PHE A 279 27.96 -4.58 12.04
CA PHE A 279 27.79 -5.27 13.33
C PHE A 279 27.96 -6.76 13.16
N GLY A 280 28.46 -7.42 14.18
CA GLY A 280 28.49 -8.87 14.25
C GLY A 280 28.35 -9.40 15.67
N PHE A 281 27.94 -10.65 15.79
CA PHE A 281 28.01 -11.35 17.07
C PHE A 281 29.42 -11.37 17.61
N VAL A 282 29.53 -11.18 18.91
CA VAL A 282 30.77 -11.42 19.63
C VAL A 282 30.84 -12.92 19.92
N ALA A 283 31.80 -13.63 19.31
CA ALA A 283 31.96 -15.06 19.51
C ALA A 283 32.12 -15.41 21.01
N GLY A 284 31.40 -16.43 21.47
CA GLY A 284 31.39 -16.84 22.88
C GLY A 284 30.51 -15.96 23.80
N LYS A 285 29.73 -15.01 23.25
CA LYS A 285 28.71 -14.25 23.97
C LYS A 285 27.30 -14.71 23.58
N ASP A 286 26.33 -14.28 24.38
CA ASP A 286 24.90 -14.45 24.10
C ASP A 286 24.48 -13.68 22.84
N VAL A 287 23.48 -14.19 22.11
CA VAL A 287 22.91 -13.56 20.90
C VAL A 287 22.25 -12.20 21.15
N SER A 288 22.19 -11.76 22.41
CA SER A 288 21.81 -10.41 22.83
C SER A 288 22.96 -9.40 22.83
N VAL A 289 24.17 -9.78 22.42
CA VAL A 289 25.34 -8.89 22.37
C VAL A 289 25.96 -8.87 20.98
N MET A 290 26.16 -7.67 20.43
CA MET A 290 26.91 -7.43 19.21
C MET A 290 28.03 -6.42 19.46
N ALA A 291 29.06 -6.48 18.62
CA ALA A 291 30.02 -5.40 18.46
C ALA A 291 29.90 -4.85 17.05
N GLY A 292 30.15 -3.55 16.88
CA GLY A 292 30.14 -2.93 15.56
C GLY A 292 31.30 -1.99 15.31
N THR A 293 31.40 -1.50 14.09
CA THR A 293 32.38 -0.49 13.65
C THR A 293 31.81 0.30 12.49
N TYR A 294 32.31 1.50 12.27
CA TYR A 294 32.14 2.21 11.01
C TYR A 294 32.87 1.45 9.88
N GLU A 295 32.23 1.30 8.73
CA GLU A 295 32.83 0.71 7.53
C GLU A 295 33.96 1.62 7.02
N GLY A 296 35.14 1.04 6.81
CA GLY A 296 36.30 1.78 6.30
C GLY A 296 37.06 2.60 7.35
N ILE A 297 36.67 2.57 8.63
CA ILE A 297 37.38 3.28 9.70
C ILE A 297 37.85 2.28 10.76
N ALA A 298 39.13 2.35 11.13
CA ALA A 298 39.66 1.66 12.31
C ALA A 298 39.26 2.43 13.58
N ALA A 299 37.97 2.40 13.92
CA ALA A 299 37.41 3.04 15.12
C ALA A 299 37.35 2.05 16.30
N LEU A 300 37.15 2.58 17.52
CA LEU A 300 36.78 1.74 18.66
C LEU A 300 35.43 1.09 18.38
N PRO A 301 35.26 -0.21 18.71
CA PRO A 301 34.04 -0.91 18.36
C PRO A 301 32.84 -0.38 19.15
N PHE A 302 31.70 -0.22 18.48
CA PHE A 302 30.42 -0.03 19.15
C PHE A 302 30.12 -1.24 20.01
N ALA A 303 29.59 -1.03 21.21
CA ALA A 303 28.95 -2.09 21.96
C ALA A 303 27.44 -2.04 21.71
N ALA A 304 26.81 -3.17 21.45
CA ALA A 304 25.38 -3.25 21.21
C ALA A 304 24.75 -4.35 22.07
N THR A 305 23.72 -4.00 22.84
CA THR A 305 23.01 -4.94 23.73
C THR A 305 21.52 -4.92 23.42
N LYS A 306 20.92 -6.10 23.28
CA LYS A 306 19.49 -6.24 23.00
C LYS A 306 18.67 -5.83 24.21
N MET A 307 17.68 -4.96 23.99
CA MET A 307 16.79 -4.51 25.06
C MET A 307 15.71 -5.55 25.34
N SER A 308 15.42 -5.76 26.61
CA SER A 308 14.31 -6.60 27.06
C SER A 308 13.27 -5.75 27.79
N PHE A 309 12.00 -5.90 27.40
CA PHE A 309 10.87 -5.24 28.07
C PHE A 309 10.08 -6.29 28.83
N ARG A 310 9.59 -5.95 30.03
CA ARG A 310 8.66 -6.82 30.75
C ARG A 310 7.38 -6.96 29.93
N ARG A 311 6.93 -8.20 29.72
CA ARG A 311 5.57 -8.46 29.23
C ARG A 311 4.64 -8.15 30.40
N TRP A 312 3.74 -7.20 30.19
CA TRP A 312 2.64 -6.91 31.11
C TRP A 312 1.47 -7.85 30.80
#